data_AF-K6YNP5-F1
#
_entry.id   AF-K6YNP5-F1
#
_cell.length_a   1.000
_cell.length_b   1.000
_cell.length_c   1.000
_cell.angle_alpha   90.00
_cell.angle_beta   90.00
_cell.angle_gamma   90.00
#
_symmetry.space_group_name_H-M   'P 1'
#
loop_
_entity.id
_entity.type
_entity.pdbx_description
1 polymer ?
#
loop_
_entity_poly.entity_id
_entity_poly.type
_entity_poly.pdbx_seq_one_letter_code
_entity_poly.pdbx_strand_id
1 'polypeptide(L)'
;MCDDSIFQKEIIGSWITGQQDEYFGAQWFITEYKKDGTTIHRQFKDASCETTSIIINGVWNIQDGQLTNIVLGSLGDFEIPSGIMLVDEIIKLANGEMVISTDTNRTAYRMKSDKCL
;
A
#
# COMPACT_ATOMS: atom_id res chain seq x y z
N MET A 1 -22.11 -0.76 10.04
CA MET A 1 -20.90 0.00 10.41
C MET A 1 -19.74 -0.94 10.20
N CYS A 2 -18.83 -0.62 9.27
CA CYS A 2 -17.55 -1.31 9.19
C CYS A 2 -16.83 -1.10 10.53
N ASP A 3 -16.36 -2.17 11.15
CA ASP A 3 -15.53 -2.04 12.34
C ASP A 3 -14.11 -1.72 11.87
N ASP A 4 -13.81 -0.43 11.73
CA ASP A 4 -12.49 0.05 11.33
C ASP A 4 -11.37 -0.55 12.19
N SER A 5 -11.67 -0.94 13.43
CA SER A 5 -10.69 -1.58 14.31
C SER A 5 -10.25 -2.97 13.82
N ILE A 6 -11.11 -3.67 13.08
CA ILE A 6 -10.75 -4.93 12.41
C ILE A 6 -9.80 -4.62 11.25
N PHE A 7 -10.15 -3.65 10.40
CA PHE A 7 -9.31 -3.25 9.27
C PHE A 7 -7.94 -2.73 9.71
N GLN A 8 -7.89 -1.91 10.78
CA GLN A 8 -6.64 -1.41 11.35
C GLN A 8 -5.73 -2.54 11.85
N LYS A 9 -6.28 -3.68 12.29
CA LYS A 9 -5.47 -4.86 12.66
C LYS A 9 -5.05 -5.65 11.44
N GLU A 10 -5.96 -5.88 10.51
CA GLU A 10 -5.73 -6.73 9.32
C GLU A 10 -4.72 -6.12 8.36
N ILE A 11 -4.71 -4.79 8.21
CA ILE A 11 -3.81 -4.08 7.29
C ILE A 11 -2.34 -4.19 7.71
N ILE A 12 -2.04 -4.41 8.99
CA ILE A 12 -0.66 -4.44 9.49
C ILE A 12 0.11 -5.58 8.79
N GLY A 13 1.23 -5.23 8.16
CA GLY A 13 2.08 -6.13 7.40
C GLY A 13 2.45 -5.58 6.03
N SER A 14 3.02 -6.44 5.21
CA SER A 14 3.56 -6.09 3.90
C SER A 14 2.63 -6.56 2.77
N TRP A 15 2.42 -5.69 1.79
CA TRP A 15 1.48 -5.89 0.70
C TRP A 15 2.13 -5.64 -0.64
N ILE A 16 1.86 -6.53 -1.58
CA ILE A 16 2.31 -6.49 -2.98
C ILE A 16 1.10 -6.47 -3.90
N THR A 17 1.32 -6.23 -5.20
CA THR A 17 0.28 -6.34 -6.22
C THR A 17 -0.30 -7.77 -6.26
N GLY A 18 -1.62 -7.90 -6.14
CA GLY A 18 -2.31 -9.19 -6.19
C GLY A 18 -2.44 -9.73 -7.61
N GLN A 19 -2.58 -11.05 -7.77
CA GLN A 19 -2.67 -11.72 -9.08
C GLN A 19 -3.82 -11.23 -9.97
N GLN A 20 -4.89 -10.71 -9.36
CA GLN A 20 -6.07 -10.19 -10.05
C GLN A 20 -5.92 -8.72 -10.48
N ASP A 21 -4.83 -8.05 -10.08
CA ASP A 21 -4.57 -6.67 -10.47
C ASP A 21 -4.01 -6.63 -11.90
N GLU A 22 -4.46 -5.67 -12.71
CA GLU A 22 -3.96 -5.48 -14.08
C GLU A 22 -2.45 -5.18 -14.15
N TYR A 23 -1.86 -4.67 -13.07
CA TYR A 23 -0.44 -4.39 -12.97
C TYR A 23 0.38 -5.53 -12.36
N PHE A 24 -0.23 -6.70 -12.14
CA PHE A 24 0.50 -7.86 -11.66
C PHE A 24 1.66 -8.22 -12.61
N GLY A 25 2.88 -8.29 -12.08
CA GLY A 25 4.10 -8.52 -12.86
C GLY A 25 4.61 -7.32 -13.66
N ALA A 26 3.89 -6.20 -13.69
CA ALA A 26 4.30 -4.95 -14.34
C ALA A 26 4.80 -3.90 -13.34
N GLN A 27 4.44 -4.03 -12.06
CA GLN A 27 4.89 -3.14 -10.99
C GLN A 27 5.50 -3.96 -9.85
N TRP A 28 6.72 -3.59 -9.46
CA TRP A 28 7.48 -4.25 -8.41
C TRP A 28 7.55 -3.31 -7.22
N PHE A 29 6.60 -3.42 -6.31
CA PHE A 29 6.63 -2.65 -5.08
C PHE A 29 6.12 -3.47 -3.90
N ILE A 30 6.48 -3.02 -2.72
CA ILE A 30 5.96 -3.50 -1.45
C ILE A 30 5.57 -2.29 -0.59
N THR A 31 4.36 -2.33 -0.02
CA THR A 31 3.91 -1.36 0.98
C THR A 31 3.78 -2.05 2.33
N GLU A 32 4.51 -1.55 3.32
CA GLU A 32 4.54 -2.07 4.68
C GLU A 32 3.77 -1.13 5.61
N TYR A 33 2.64 -1.59 6.16
CA TYR A 33 1.86 -0.86 7.17
C TYR A 33 2.23 -1.35 8.56
N LYS A 34 2.74 -0.44 9.40
CA LYS A 34 3.20 -0.78 10.75
C LYS A 34 2.16 -0.44 11.81
N LYS A 35 2.20 -1.17 12.92
CA LYS A 35 1.28 -1.02 14.07
C LYS A 35 1.30 0.39 14.69
N ASP A 36 2.39 1.11 14.54
CA ASP A 36 2.55 2.48 15.04
C ASP A 36 1.91 3.56 14.14
N GLY A 37 1.23 3.16 13.06
CA GLY A 37 0.60 4.07 12.11
C GLY A 37 1.54 4.60 11.02
N THR A 38 2.80 4.14 10.98
CA THR A 38 3.73 4.49 9.89
C THR A 38 3.62 3.51 8.72
N THR A 39 3.95 4.00 7.52
CA THR A 39 4.00 3.19 6.29
C THR A 39 5.33 3.39 5.57
N ILE A 40 5.83 2.32 4.94
CA ILE A 40 6.97 2.38 4.03
C ILE A 40 6.57 1.73 2.72
N HIS A 41 6.56 2.50 1.65
CA HIS A 41 6.43 2.00 0.30
C HIS A 41 7.81 1.94 -0.36
N ARG A 42 8.17 0.80 -0.95
CA ARG A 42 9.40 0.62 -1.70
C ARG A 42 9.04 0.13 -3.09
N GLN A 43 9.42 0.89 -4.11
CA GLN A 43 9.34 0.48 -5.50
C GLN A 43 10.72 0.03 -5.96
N PHE A 44 10.78 -1.08 -6.67
CA PHE A 44 12.00 -1.70 -7.15
C PHE A 44 12.17 -1.48 -8.66
N LYS A 45 13.43 -1.59 -9.13
CA LYS A 45 13.75 -1.45 -10.55
C LYS A 45 13.27 -2.64 -11.38
N ASP A 46 13.13 -3.81 -10.76
CA ASP A 46 12.71 -5.04 -11.40
C ASP A 46 12.22 -6.07 -10.36
N ALA A 47 11.83 -7.26 -10.85
CA ALA A 47 11.29 -8.36 -10.05
C ALA A 47 12.29 -9.06 -9.13
N SER A 48 13.60 -8.76 -9.20
CA SER A 48 14.55 -9.29 -8.20
C SER A 48 14.32 -8.66 -6.83
N CYS A 49 13.79 -7.43 -6.83
CA CYS A 49 13.61 -6.59 -5.66
C CYS A 49 14.89 -6.38 -4.84
N GLU A 50 16.05 -6.42 -5.50
CA GLU A 50 17.35 -6.15 -4.91
C GLU A 50 17.65 -4.65 -4.89
N THR A 51 17.24 -3.93 -5.94
CA THR A 51 17.52 -2.50 -6.09
C THR A 51 16.24 -1.69 -6.01
N THR A 52 16.14 -0.87 -4.97
CA THR A 52 15.03 0.08 -4.80
C THR A 52 15.23 1.29 -5.73
N SER A 53 14.18 1.63 -6.49
CA SER A 53 14.09 2.86 -7.28
C SER A 53 13.65 4.03 -6.41
N ILE A 54 12.61 3.83 -5.59
CA ILE A 54 12.13 4.85 -4.67
C ILE A 54 11.62 4.23 -3.36
N ILE A 55 11.91 4.94 -2.26
CA ILE A 55 11.37 4.69 -0.92
C ILE A 55 10.51 5.88 -0.56
N ILE A 56 9.28 5.63 -0.16
CA ILE A 56 8.35 6.63 0.34
C ILE A 56 8.02 6.27 1.77
N ASN A 57 8.27 7.19 2.70
CA ASN A 57 7.87 7.07 4.09
C ASN A 57 6.60 7.89 4.30
N GLY A 58 5.66 7.34 5.05
CA GLY A 58 4.39 7.98 5.30
C GLY A 58 3.76 7.59 6.62
N VAL A 59 2.54 8.07 6.81
CA VAL A 59 1.62 7.60 7.86
C VAL A 59 0.32 7.15 7.23
N TRP A 60 -0.36 6.24 7.90
CA TRP A 60 -1.63 5.70 7.44
C TRP A 60 -2.69 5.76 8.54
N ASN A 61 -3.95 5.83 8.14
CA ASN A 61 -5.10 5.71 9.02
C ASN A 61 -6.25 5.02 8.28
N ILE A 62 -7.09 4.31 9.02
CA ILE A 62 -8.36 3.79 8.50
C ILE A 62 -9.49 4.39 9.31
N GLN A 63 -10.40 5.05 8.61
CA GLN A 63 -11.59 5.65 9.19
C GLN A 63 -12.74 5.59 8.19
N ASP A 64 -13.93 5.22 8.66
CA ASP A 64 -15.15 5.12 7.88
C ASP A 64 -14.98 4.23 6.63
N GLY A 65 -14.22 3.14 6.75
CA GLY A 65 -13.90 2.23 5.65
C GLY A 65 -12.92 2.80 4.60
N GLN A 66 -12.31 3.95 4.85
CA GLN A 66 -11.32 4.56 3.96
C GLN A 66 -9.91 4.40 4.48
N LEU A 67 -8.98 3.96 3.63
CA LEU A 67 -7.55 3.96 3.89
C LEU A 67 -6.96 5.29 3.42
N THR A 68 -6.45 6.07 4.36
CA THR A 68 -5.70 7.29 4.04
C THR A 68 -4.20 7.05 4.20
N ASN A 69 -3.41 7.39 3.20
CA ASN A 69 -1.95 7.43 3.24
C ASN A 69 -1.47 8.87 3.06
N ILE A 70 -0.56 9.33 3.91
CA ILE A 70 0.06 10.66 3.80
C ILE A 70 1.56 10.49 3.63
N VAL A 71 2.11 11.06 2.56
CA VAL A 71 3.55 11.07 2.31
C VAL A 71 4.25 12.04 3.26
N LEU A 72 5.20 11.54 4.05
CA LEU A 72 6.06 12.35 4.90
C LEU A 72 7.41 12.69 4.25
N GLY A 73 7.83 11.88 3.29
CA GLY A 73 9.05 12.11 2.52
C GLY A 73 9.37 10.93 1.61
N SER A 74 10.29 11.15 0.68
CA SER A 74 10.76 10.12 -0.24
C SER A 74 12.25 10.24 -0.53
N LEU A 75 12.85 9.14 -0.96
CA LEU A 75 14.25 9.02 -1.36
C LEU A 75 14.33 8.11 -2.58
N GLY A 76 15.07 8.47 -3.62
CA GLY A 76 15.23 7.59 -4.79
C GLY A 76 15.56 8.32 -6.08
N ASP A 77 15.25 7.65 -7.20
CA ASP A 77 15.47 8.14 -8.56
C ASP A 77 14.68 9.45 -8.85
N PHE A 78 13.58 9.70 -8.12
CA PHE A 78 12.82 10.95 -8.13
C PHE A 78 12.16 11.22 -6.77
N GLU A 79 11.78 12.46 -6.51
CA GLU A 79 11.10 12.86 -5.27
C GLU A 79 9.58 12.88 -5.45
N ILE A 80 8.88 12.25 -4.52
CA ILE A 80 7.46 12.45 -4.25
C ILE A 80 7.30 13.57 -3.21
N PRO A 81 6.54 14.64 -3.54
CA PRO A 81 6.27 15.72 -2.60
C PRO A 81 5.65 15.24 -1.28
N SER A 82 6.13 15.80 -0.17
CA SER A 82 5.55 15.57 1.14
C SER A 82 4.19 16.27 1.26
N GLY A 83 3.28 15.68 2.04
CA GLY A 83 1.92 16.17 2.24
C GLY A 83 0.91 15.68 1.20
N ILE A 84 1.33 14.91 0.18
CA ILE A 84 0.39 14.20 -0.70
C ILE A 84 -0.43 13.23 0.15
N MET A 85 -1.75 13.30 -0.06
CA MET A 85 -2.73 12.45 0.61
C MET A 85 -3.42 11.59 -0.43
N LEU A 86 -3.38 10.28 -0.23
CA LEU A 86 -4.07 9.28 -1.03
C LEU A 86 -5.20 8.70 -0.17
N VAL A 87 -6.43 8.71 -0.70
CA VAL A 87 -7.61 8.22 0.01
C VAL A 87 -8.27 7.16 -0.85
N ASP A 88 -8.24 5.92 -0.37
CA ASP A 88 -8.79 4.76 -1.06
C ASP A 88 -9.95 4.17 -0.25
N GLU A 89 -11.01 3.72 -0.92
CA GLU A 89 -12.11 2.99 -0.26
C GLU A 89 -11.72 1.51 -0.10
N ILE A 90 -11.87 0.97 1.12
CA ILE A 90 -11.62 -0.44 1.40
C ILE A 90 -12.86 -1.26 1.03
N ILE A 91 -12.79 -1.99 -0.09
CA ILE A 91 -13.84 -2.93 -0.51
C ILE A 91 -13.71 -4.24 0.27
N LYS A 92 -12.48 -4.73 0.46
CA LYS A 92 -12.17 -5.96 1.19
C LYS A 92 -10.82 -5.84 1.86
N LEU A 93 -10.72 -6.31 3.10
CA LEU A 93 -9.46 -6.49 3.80
C LEU A 93 -9.60 -7.65 4.80
N ALA A 94 -9.21 -8.84 4.36
CA ALA A 94 -9.30 -10.06 5.16
C ALA A 94 -8.49 -11.19 4.52
N ASN A 95 -8.07 -12.17 5.33
CA ASN A 95 -7.44 -13.41 4.86
C ASN A 95 -6.21 -13.18 3.96
N GLY A 96 -5.44 -12.12 4.22
CA GLY A 96 -4.26 -11.78 3.42
C GLY A 96 -4.57 -11.16 2.05
N GLU A 97 -5.81 -10.76 1.80
CA GLU A 97 -6.23 -10.07 0.60
C GLU A 97 -6.74 -8.66 0.94
N MET A 98 -6.38 -7.70 0.11
CA MET A 98 -6.86 -6.32 0.19
C MET A 98 -7.32 -5.88 -1.19
N VAL A 99 -8.55 -5.37 -1.25
CA VAL A 99 -9.17 -4.82 -2.46
C VAL A 99 -9.62 -3.41 -2.13
N ILE A 100 -9.13 -2.44 -2.89
CA ILE A 100 -9.43 -1.02 -2.68
C ILE A 100 -9.90 -0.38 -3.97
N SER A 101 -10.80 0.59 -3.87
CA SER A 101 -11.12 1.52 -4.96
C SER A 101 -10.28 2.77 -4.78
N THR A 102 -9.46 3.09 -5.78
CA THR A 102 -8.58 4.26 -5.74
C THR A 102 -9.31 5.54 -6.13
N ASP A 103 -8.70 6.68 -5.82
CA ASP A 103 -9.12 8.04 -6.24
C ASP A 103 -9.32 8.21 -7.76
N THR A 104 -8.68 7.36 -8.54
CA THR A 104 -8.74 7.26 -10.00
C THR A 104 -9.85 6.31 -10.50
N ASN A 105 -10.75 5.86 -9.63
CA ASN A 105 -11.79 4.86 -9.91
C ASN A 105 -11.26 3.51 -10.42
N ARG A 106 -10.03 3.15 -10.02
CA ARG A 106 -9.42 1.86 -10.34
C ARG A 106 -9.61 0.92 -9.16
N THR A 107 -9.92 -0.34 -9.42
CA THR A 107 -9.87 -1.38 -8.39
C THR A 107 -8.45 -1.92 -8.29
N ALA A 108 -7.79 -1.71 -7.16
CA ALA A 108 -6.49 -2.29 -6.88
C ALA A 108 -6.62 -3.56 -6.04
N TYR A 109 -5.93 -4.62 -6.47
CA TYR A 109 -5.85 -5.88 -5.74
C TYR A 109 -4.47 -6.00 -5.13
N ARG A 110 -4.43 -6.38 -3.85
CA ARG A 110 -3.22 -6.50 -3.07
C ARG A 110 -3.25 -7.81 -2.30
N MET A 111 -2.10 -8.43 -2.16
CA MET A 111 -1.93 -9.65 -1.38
C MET A 111 -0.83 -9.46 -0.35
N LYS A 112 -1.03 -10.03 0.82
CA LYS A 112 -0.08 -9.99 1.92
C LYS A 112 1.10 -10.90 1.61
N SER A 113 2.31 -10.40 1.77
CA SER A 113 3.52 -11.14 1.45
C SER A 113 4.73 -10.62 2.22
N ASP A 114 5.53 -11.54 2.75
CA ASP A 114 6.84 -11.23 3.35
C ASP A 114 7.96 -11.14 2.29
N LYS A 115 7.61 -11.38 1.02
CA LYS A 115 8.51 -11.33 -0.12
C LYS A 115 7.99 -10.34 -1.16
N CYS A 116 8.90 -9.83 -1.96
CA CYS A 116 8.52 -9.15 -3.19
C CYS A 116 7.93 -10.14 -4.22
N LEU A 117 7.25 -9.60 -5.23
CA LEU A 117 6.72 -10.35 -6.37
C LEU A 117 7.83 -10.95 -7.23
#